data_AF-T1AS13-F1
#
_entry.id   AF-T1AS13-F1
#
_cell.length_a   1.000
_cell.length_b   1.000
_cell.length_c   1.000
_cell.angle_alpha   90.00
_cell.angle_beta   90.00
_cell.angle_gamma   90.00
#
_symmetry.space_group_name_H-M   'P 1'
#
loop_
_entity.id
_entity.type
_entity.pdbx_description
1 polymer ?
#
loop_
_entity_poly.entity_id
_entity_poly.type
_entity_poly.pdbx_seq_one_letter_code
_entity_poly.pdbx_strand_id
1 'polypeptide(L)' 'MLNEAVACLAEGVVDDADLLDAGVIFGTGFAPFRGGPITYIRDIGADALRAQLEQLAARHGPRFAPRPGWDNPVLR' A
#
# COMPACT_ATOMS: atom_id res chain seq x y z
N MET A 1 -4.40 2.50 5.25
CA MET A 1 -3.02 2.09 5.52
C MET A 1 -2.28 1.74 4.24
N LEU A 2 -2.63 0.65 3.54
CA LEU A 2 -1.97 0.26 2.27
C LEU A 2 -1.91 1.38 1.23
N ASN A 3 -3.03 2.08 1.03
CA ASN A 3 -3.11 3.20 0.09
C ASN A 3 -2.11 4.33 0.40
N GLU A 4 -1.87 4.62 1.69
CA GLU A 4 -0.88 5.64 2.10
C GLU A 4 0.54 5.10 2.06
N ALA A 5 0.76 3.82 2.37
CA ALA A 5 2.08 3.18 2.21
C ALA A 5 2.57 3.26 0.76
N VAL A 6 1.69 2.98 -0.20
CA VAL A 6 1.99 3.14 -1.64
C VAL A 6 2.32 4.60 -1.99
N ALA A 7 1.55 5.55 -1.46
CA ALA A 7 1.79 6.98 -1.70
C ALA A 7 3.16 7.42 -1.15
N CYS A 8 3.49 7.06 0.09
CA CYS A 8 4.78 7.40 0.70
C CYS A 8 5.97 6.87 -0.11
N LEU A 9 5.87 5.65 -0.64
CA LEU A 9 6.90 5.08 -1.52
C LEU A 9 6.99 5.84 -2.85
N ALA A 10 5.85 6.17 -3.46
CA ALA A 10 5.81 6.88 -4.74
C ALA A 10 6.28 8.34 -4.64
N GLU A 11 6.04 8.98 -3.50
CA GLU A 11 6.46 10.34 -3.19
C GLU A 11 7.94 10.43 -2.76
N GLY A 12 8.62 9.29 -2.55
CA GLY A 12 10.00 9.26 -2.07
C GLY A 12 10.13 9.67 -0.60
N VAL A 13 9.06 9.54 0.20
CA VAL A 13 9.13 9.71 1.66
C VAL A 13 9.96 8.59 2.29
N VAL A 14 9.88 7.40 1.71
CA VAL A 14 10.77 6.26 1.98
C VAL A 14 11.20 5.70 0.63
N ASP A 15 12.51 5.63 0.38
CA ASP A 15 13.06 5.24 -0.93
C ASP A 15 13.01 3.72 -1.18
N ASP A 16 12.88 2.93 -0.13
CA ASP A 16 12.98 1.48 -0.17
C ASP A 16 11.75 0.79 0.42
N ALA A 17 11.21 -0.19 -0.30
CA ALA A 17 10.00 -0.90 0.09
C ALA A 17 10.20 -1.79 1.32
N ASP A 18 11.38 -2.39 1.48
CA ASP A 18 11.67 -3.27 2.61
C ASP A 18 11.83 -2.44 3.91
N LEU A 19 12.44 -1.25 3.81
CA LEU A 19 12.49 -0.28 4.91
C LEU A 19 11.09 0.25 5.28
N LEU A 20 10.24 0.51 4.29
CA LEU A 20 8.84 0.90 4.53
C LEU A 20 8.12 -0.21 5.28
N ASP A 21 8.22 -1.45 4.81
CA ASP A 21 7.59 -2.61 5.42
C ASP A 21 8.05 -2.82 6.87
N ALA A 22 9.36 -2.78 7.11
CA ALA A 22 9.93 -2.86 8.44
C ALA A 22 9.44 -1.72 9.34
N GLY A 23 9.46 -0.48 8.85
CA GLY A 23 9.02 0.70 9.59
C GLY A 23 7.56 0.62 10.02
N VAL A 24 6.68 0.11 9.15
CA VAL A 24 5.26 -0.06 9.46
C VAL A 24 5.01 -1.24 10.39
N ILE A 25 5.76 -2.34 10.27
CA ILE A 25 5.70 -3.46 11.22
C ILE A 25 6.10 -2.99 12.62
N PHE A 26 7.29 -2.42 12.78
CA PHE A 26 7.84 -2.08 14.08
C PHE A 26 7.25 -0.80 14.68
N GLY A 27 6.84 0.15 13.83
CA GLY A 27 6.29 1.43 14.26
C GLY A 27 4.80 1.38 14.59
N THR A 28 3.98 0.74 13.75
CA THR A 28 2.52 0.75 13.91
C THR A 28 1.94 -0.59 14.38
N GLY A 29 2.76 -1.63 14.48
CA GLY A 29 2.32 -2.98 14.83
C GLY A 29 1.60 -3.70 13.69
N PHE A 30 1.93 -3.42 12.43
CA PHE A 30 1.36 -4.18 11.32
C PHE A 30 1.73 -5.67 11.43
N ALA A 31 0.80 -6.55 11.07
CA ALA A 31 0.92 -8.00 11.18
C ALA A 31 2.25 -8.53 10.63
N PRO A 32 3.23 -8.90 11.48
CA PRO A 32 4.58 -9.24 11.03
C PRO A 32 4.62 -10.48 10.12
N PHE A 33 3.69 -11.42 10.34
CA PHE A 33 3.56 -12.63 9.54
C PHE A 33 3.05 -12.39 8.10
N ARG A 34 2.72 -11.14 7.74
CA ARG A 34 2.37 -10.71 6.37
C ARG A 34 3.50 -9.94 5.68
N GLY A 35 4.68 -9.83 6.29
CA GLY A 35 5.85 -9.18 5.70
C GLY A 35 5.80 -7.65 5.62
N GLY A 36 4.64 -7.02 5.82
CA GLY A 36 4.47 -5.57 5.78
C GLY A 36 3.42 -5.15 4.76
N PRO A 37 3.03 -3.87 4.68
CA PRO A 37 2.05 -3.40 3.71
C PRO A 37 2.40 -3.68 2.23
N ILE A 38 3.64 -3.47 1.79
CA ILE A 38 4.06 -3.67 0.40
C ILE A 38 4.13 -5.15 0.07
N THR A 39 4.74 -5.95 0.95
CA THR A 39 4.74 -7.41 0.81
C THR A 39 3.32 -7.97 0.76
N TYR A 40 2.43 -7.51 1.64
CA TYR A 40 1.02 -7.90 1.60
C TYR A 40 0.30 -7.47 0.31
N ILE A 41 0.67 -6.33 -0.28
CA ILE A 41 0.14 -5.93 -1.60
C ILE A 41 0.59 -6.90 -2.69
N ARG A 42 1.86 -7.32 -2.69
CA ARG A 42 2.39 -8.30 -3.65
C ARG A 42 1.67 -9.65 -3.53
N ASP A 43 1.46 -10.12 -2.30
CA ASP A 43 0.78 -11.40 -2.02
C ASP A 43 -0.67 -11.45 -2.53
N ILE A 44 -1.42 -10.35 -2.36
CA ILE A 44 -2.82 -10.26 -2.78
C ILE A 44 -2.94 -9.88 -4.27
N GLY A 45 -1.99 -9.10 -4.77
CA GLY A 45 -1.99 -8.49 -6.10
C GLY A 45 -2.42 -7.03 -6.07
N ALA A 46 -1.54 -6.15 -6.58
CA ALA A 46 -1.76 -4.70 -6.62
C ALA A 46 -3.03 -4.31 -7.39
N ASP A 47 -3.29 -4.93 -8.54
CA ASP A 47 -4.45 -4.60 -9.38
C ASP A 47 -5.78 -4.96 -8.68
N ALA A 48 -5.81 -6.07 -7.95
CA ALA A 48 -6.99 -6.50 -7.20
C ALA A 48 -7.31 -5.54 -6.05
N LEU A 49 -6.30 -5.14 -5.28
CA LEU A 49 -6.44 -4.17 -4.19
C LEU A 49 -6.80 -2.77 -4.71
N ARG A 50 -6.24 -2.35 -5.86
CA ARG A 50 -6.61 -1.10 -6.51
C ARG A 50 -8.08 -1.10 -6.92
N ALA A 51 -8.58 -2.18 -7.52
CA ALA A 51 -10.00 -2.30 -7.87
C ALA A 51 -10.90 -2.26 -6.63
N GLN A 52 -10.47 -2.84 -5.50
CA GLN A 52 -11.20 -2.72 -4.23
C GLN A 52 -11.25 -1.28 -3.71
N LEU A 53 -10.16 -0.51 -3.82
CA LEU A 53 -10.14 0.90 -3.47
C LEU A 53 -11.09 1.73 -4.35
N GLU A 54 -11.13 1.47 -5.66
CA GLU A 54 -12.08 2.11 -6.58
C GLU A 54 -13.53 1.82 -6.19
N GLN A 55 -13.85 0.58 -5.81
CA GLN A 55 -15.18 0.21 -5.29
C GLN A 55 -15.52 0.93 -3.98
N LEU A 56 -14.56 1.03 -3.06
CA LEU A 56 -14.74 1.75 -1.80
C LEU A 56 -14.94 3.25 -2.05
N ALA A 57 -14.21 3.83 -3.01
CA ALA A 57 -14.33 5.23 -3.39
C ALA A 57 -15.73 5.53 -3.97
N ALA A 58 -16.24 4.64 -4.82
CA ALA A 58 -17.59 4.76 -5.37
C ALA A 58 -18.68 4.71 -4.28
N ARG A 59 -18.50 3.87 -3.25
CA ARG A 59 -19.51 3.66 -2.18
C ARG A 59 -19.42 4.66 -1.05
N HIS A 60 -18.22 5.11 -0.70
CA HIS A 60 -17.95 5.85 0.52
C HIS A 60 -17.23 7.19 0.28
N GLY A 61 -17.10 7.59 -0.97
CA GLY A 61 -16.57 8.88 -1.39
C GLY A 61 -15.07 8.90 -1.67
N PRO A 62 -14.57 10.05 -2.18
CA PRO A 62 -13.24 10.17 -2.79
C PRO A 62 -12.07 9.91 -1.83
N ARG A 63 -12.29 9.92 -0.50
CA ARG A 63 -11.25 9.61 0.49
C ARG A 63 -10.66 8.19 0.35
N PHE A 64 -11.37 7.27 -0.32
CA PHE A 64 -10.89 5.91 -0.59
C PHE A 64 -10.30 5.74 -1.99
N ALA A 65 -10.24 6.80 -2.80
CA ALA A 65 -9.65 6.72 -4.13
C ALA A 65 -8.20 6.21 -4.03
N PRO A 66 -7.75 5.35 -4.97
CA PRO A 66 -6.34 4.98 -5.06
C PRO A 66 -5.48 6.24 -5.13
N ARG A 67 -4.48 6.33 -4.25
CA ARG A 67 -3.46 7.38 -4.26
C ARG A 67 -2.52 7.19 -5.46
N PRO A 68 -1.67 8.17 -5.82
CA PRO A 68 -0.59 7.93 -6.77
C PRO A 68 0.33 6.78 -6.31
N GLY A 69 0.89 6.02 -7.25
CA GLY A 69 1.89 4.98 -6.96
C GLY A 69 1.46 3.53 -7.20
N TRP A 70 0.16 3.25 -7.39
CA TRP A 70 -0.32 1.87 -7.59
C TRP A 70 0.20 1.19 -8.87
N ASP A 71 0.69 1.97 -9.83
CA ASP A 71 1.29 1.43 -11.06
C ASP A 71 2.80 1.12 -10.90
N ASN A 72 3.40 1.41 -9.75
CA ASN A 72 4.83 1.22 -9.48
C ASN A 72 5.23 -0.26 -9.63
N PRO A 73 6.27 -0.59 -10.43
CA PRO A 73 6.76 -1.96 -10.60
C PRO A 73 7.14 -2.66 -9.29
N VAL A 74 7.54 -1.92 -8.26
CA VAL A 74 7.91 -2.46 -6.94
C VAL A 74 6.74 -3.18 -6.25
N LEU A 75 5.50 -2.94 -6.66
CA LEU A 75 4.30 -3.59 -6.09
C LEU A 75 3.97 -4.95 -6.74
N ARG A 76 4.73 -5.38 -7.75
CA ARG A 76 4.56 -6.65 -8.49
C ARG A 76 5.74 -7.58 -8.23
#